data_AF-A0A832ZA38-F1
#
_entry.id   AF-A0A832ZA38-F1
#
_cell.length_a   1.000
_cell.length_b   1.000
_cell.length_c   1.000
_cell.angle_alpha   90.00
_cell.angle_beta   90.00
_cell.angle_gamma   90.00
#
_symmetry.space_group_name_H-M   'P 1'
#
loop_
_entity.id
_entity.type
_entity.pdbx_description
1 polymer ?
#
loop_
_entity_poly.entity_id
_entity_poly.type
_entity_poly.pdbx_seq_one_letter_code
_entity_poly.pdbx_strand_id
1 'polypeptide(L)'
;MKNDIEILINSKDELYRYLEDIEEGDYFEAYFGRYHVEGVVILRDETFFKLDTNRELMGIIDFEVKEVLPHLIEVAYTKSDGIRRVLKLVE
;
A
#
# COMPACT_ATOMS: atom_id res chain seq x y z
N MET A 1 -16.86 13.47 1.94
CA MET A 1 -16.69 12.23 1.15
C MET A 1 -15.22 12.13 0.84
N LYS A 2 -14.54 11.07 1.29
CA LYS A 2 -13.24 10.73 0.70
C LYS A 2 -13.51 10.35 -0.75
N ASN A 3 -12.78 10.96 -1.68
CA ASN A 3 -12.88 10.61 -3.09
C ASN A 3 -11.95 9.41 -3.28
N ASP A 4 -12.52 8.22 -3.30
CA ASP A 4 -11.78 7.00 -3.50
C ASP A 4 -11.80 6.65 -5.00
N ILE A 5 -10.64 6.32 -5.55
CA ILE A 5 -10.51 5.75 -6.89
C ILE A 5 -10.20 4.27 -6.71
N GLU A 6 -11.15 3.41 -7.10
CA GLU A 6 -10.92 1.97 -7.13
C GLU A 6 -10.35 1.53 -8.47
N ILE A 7 -9.30 0.71 -8.41
CA ILE A 7 -8.58 0.14 -9.55
C ILE A 7 -8.56 -1.38 -9.36
N LEU A 8 -9.17 -2.07 -10.30
CA LEU A 8 -9.14 -3.54 -10.35
C LEU A 8 -7.87 -3.97 -11.07
N ILE A 9 -7.06 -4.77 -10.38
CA ILE A 9 -5.78 -5.27 -10.89
C ILE A 9 -5.95 -6.73 -11.29
N ASN A 10 -5.60 -7.04 -12.55
CA ASN A 10 -5.76 -8.38 -13.13
C ASN A 10 -4.45 -9.17 -13.17
N SER A 11 -3.33 -8.56 -12.75
CA SER A 11 -2.03 -9.23 -12.75
C SER A 11 -1.07 -8.66 -11.71
N LYS A 12 -0.10 -9.48 -11.30
CA LYS A 12 0.99 -9.04 -10.41
C LYS A 12 1.84 -7.94 -11.02
N ASP A 13 2.09 -8.01 -12.33
CA ASP A 13 2.87 -6.99 -13.04
C ASP A 13 2.17 -5.63 -13.04
N GLU A 14 0.84 -5.63 -13.15
CA GLU A 14 0.04 -4.42 -13.02
C GLU A 14 0.10 -3.85 -11.59
N LEU A 15 0.01 -4.70 -10.56
CA LEU A 15 0.25 -4.27 -9.18
C LEU A 15 1.60 -3.59 -9.02
N TYR A 16 2.68 -4.21 -9.48
CA TYR A 16 4.02 -3.65 -9.33
C TYR A 16 4.16 -2.27 -10.01
N ARG A 17 3.55 -2.08 -11.18
CA ARG A 17 3.50 -0.75 -11.83
C ARG A 17 2.74 0.30 -11.02
N TYR A 18 1.69 -0.09 -10.30
CA TYR A 18 1.00 0.86 -9.42
C TYR A 18 1.78 1.14 -8.14
N LEU A 19 2.51 0.15 -7.60
CA LEU A 19 3.43 0.39 -6.49
C LEU A 19 4.56 1.33 -6.90
N GLU A 20 4.94 1.37 -8.19
CA GLU A 20 5.89 2.35 -8.73
C GLU A 20 5.48 3.80 -8.53
N ASP A 21 4.18 4.09 -8.50
CA ASP A 21 3.63 5.43 -8.30
C ASP A 21 3.68 5.89 -6.83
N ILE A 22 3.98 5.00 -5.87
CA ILE A 22 4.00 5.34 -4.45
C ILE A 22 5.36 5.94 -4.08
N GLU A 23 5.34 7.10 -3.44
CA GLU A 23 6.53 7.91 -3.10
C GLU A 23 6.67 8.09 -1.57
N GLU A 24 7.86 8.52 -1.14
CA GLU A 24 8.08 8.93 0.25
C GLU A 24 7.16 10.11 0.63
N GLY A 25 6.53 10.02 1.80
CA GLY A 25 5.54 10.98 2.29
C GLY A 25 4.09 10.61 1.96
N ASP A 26 3.85 9.67 1.04
CA ASP A 26 2.50 9.14 0.79
C ASP A 26 2.00 8.32 1.98
N TYR A 27 0.68 8.29 2.18
CA TYR A 27 0.06 7.36 3.13
C TYR A 27 -0.19 6.03 2.44
N PHE A 28 0.26 4.94 3.04
CA PHE A 28 0.15 3.58 2.52
C PHE A 28 -0.70 2.71 3.44
N GLU A 29 -1.50 1.82 2.86
CA GLU A 29 -2.28 0.80 3.54
C GLU A 29 -2.16 -0.53 2.77
N ALA A 30 -2.03 -1.65 3.48
CA ALA A 30 -2.12 -2.98 2.89
C ALA A 30 -2.94 -3.92 3.78
N TYR A 31 -3.85 -4.65 3.15
CA TYR A 31 -4.68 -5.68 3.77
C TYR A 31 -4.30 -7.04 3.18
N PHE A 32 -3.90 -7.97 4.04
CA PHE A 32 -3.51 -9.31 3.62
C PHE A 32 -3.86 -10.35 4.70
N GLY A 33 -4.51 -11.44 4.31
CA GLY A 33 -5.02 -12.44 5.25
C GLY A 33 -5.92 -11.84 6.33
N ARG A 34 -5.41 -11.70 7.56
CA ARG A 34 -6.10 -11.05 8.70
C ARG A 34 -5.35 -9.85 9.26
N TYR A 35 -4.35 -9.36 8.53
CA TYR A 35 -3.47 -8.27 8.95
C TYR A 35 -3.80 -7.00 8.17
N HIS A 36 -3.60 -5.89 8.85
CA HIS A 36 -3.67 -4.55 8.29
C HIS A 36 -2.39 -3.83 8.69
N VAL A 37 -1.72 -3.26 7.71
CA VAL A 37 -0.53 -2.44 7.87
C VAL A 37 -0.79 -1.09 7.23
N GLU A 38 -0.58 -0.01 7.98
CA GLU A 38 -0.71 1.35 7.47
C GLU A 38 0.33 2.29 8.05
N GLY A 39 0.64 3.36 7.32
CA GLY A 39 1.56 4.39 7.77
C GLY A 39 2.03 5.32 6.65
N VAL A 40 2.84 6.30 7.02
CA VAL A 40 3.50 7.19 6.07
C VAL A 40 4.76 6.51 5.52
N VAL A 41 4.91 6.48 4.20
CA VAL A 41 6.10 5.93 3.56
C VAL A 41 7.31 6.80 3.88
N ILE A 42 8.32 6.24 4.54
CA ILE A 42 9.58 6.93 4.83
C ILE A 42 10.75 6.42 3.98
N LEU A 43 10.60 5.24 3.38
CA LEU A 43 11.49 4.71 2.35
C LEU A 43 10.70 3.72 1.51
N ARG A 44 10.99 3.71 0.21
CA ARG A 44 10.46 2.72 -0.73
C ARG A 44 11.57 2.22 -1.63
N ASP A 45 11.65 0.90 -1.78
CA ASP A 45 12.59 0.21 -2.67
C ASP A 45 11.86 -0.93 -3.37
N GLU A 46 11.56 -0.79 -4.66
CA GLU A 46 10.73 -1.72 -5.43
C GLU A 46 9.38 -2.03 -4.75
N THR A 47 9.24 -3.21 -4.12
CA THR A 47 8.05 -3.68 -3.39
C THR A 47 8.19 -3.62 -1.87
N PHE A 48 9.35 -3.17 -1.39
CA PHE A 48 9.65 -2.93 0.00
C PHE A 48 9.27 -1.50 0.42
N PHE A 49 8.63 -1.40 1.57
CA PHE A 49 8.20 -0.15 2.19
C PHE A 49 8.67 -0.12 3.64
N LYS A 50 9.31 0.98 4.02
CA LYS A 50 9.47 1.34 5.42
C LYS A 50 8.40 2.38 5.76
N LEU A 51 7.57 2.09 6.74
CA LEU A 51 6.42 2.91 7.09
C LEU A 51 6.57 3.44 8.52
N ASP A 52 6.36 4.74 8.70
CA ASP A 52 6.10 5.32 10.02
C ASP A 52 4.59 5.21 10.31
N THR A 53 4.26 4.38 11.29
CA THR A 53 2.87 4.12 11.73
C THR A 53 2.30 5.27 12.57
N ASN A 54 2.93 6.46 12.54
CA ASN A 54 2.59 7.65 13.33
C ASN A 54 2.43 7.34 14.83
N ARG A 55 3.21 6.39 15.33
CA ARG A 55 3.21 5.92 16.73
C ARG A 55 1.89 5.32 17.23
N GLU A 56 0.94 4.98 16.35
CA GLU A 56 -0.33 4.41 16.81
C GLU A 56 -0.19 2.96 17.29
N LEU A 57 0.78 2.18 16.77
CA LEU A 57 0.93 0.75 17.10
C LEU A 57 2.38 0.23 17.26
N MET A 58 3.31 0.55 16.35
CA MET A 58 4.64 -0.09 16.32
C MET A 58 5.83 0.84 16.02
N GLY A 59 5.61 2.13 15.82
CA GLY A 59 6.67 3.07 15.41
C GLY A 59 6.99 2.88 13.93
N ILE A 60 8.20 2.43 13.60
CA ILE A 60 8.61 2.17 12.22
C ILE A 60 8.52 0.67 11.92
N ILE A 61 7.92 0.33 10.78
CA ILE A 61 7.80 -1.05 10.31
C ILE A 61 8.44 -1.20 8.94
N ASP A 62 9.02 -2.39 8.72
CA ASP A 62 9.55 -2.83 7.44
C ASP A 62 8.53 -3.81 6.83
N PHE A 63 8.07 -3.53 5.62
CA PHE A 63 6.99 -4.28 4.97
C PHE A 63 7.33 -4.60 3.52
N GLU A 64 7.23 -5.87 3.14
CA GLU A 64 7.53 -6.35 1.79
C GLU A 64 6.25 -6.93 1.17
N VAL A 65 5.70 -6.24 0.17
CA VAL A 65 4.45 -6.63 -0.49
C VAL A 65 4.59 -7.99 -1.17
N LYS A 66 5.76 -8.26 -1.76
CA LYS A 66 6.02 -9.50 -2.52
C LYS A 66 5.91 -10.76 -1.65
N GLU A 67 6.31 -10.67 -0.38
CA GLU A 67 6.25 -11.79 0.58
C GLU A 67 4.82 -12.11 1.02
N VAL A 68 3.92 -11.12 1.02
CA VAL A 68 2.51 -11.29 1.40
C VAL A 68 1.56 -11.43 0.21
N LEU A 69 2.07 -11.35 -1.01
CA LEU A 69 1.29 -11.35 -2.25
C LEU A 69 0.28 -12.51 -2.37
N PRO A 70 0.58 -13.77 -1.95
CA PRO A 70 -0.40 -14.86 -1.99
C PRO A 70 -1.63 -14.65 -1.09
N HIS A 71 -1.55 -13.72 -0.14
CA HIS A 71 -2.61 -13.39 0.81
C HIS A 71 -3.08 -11.95 0.68
N LEU A 72 -2.55 -11.19 -0.29
CA LEU A 72 -2.86 -9.79 -0.49
C LEU A 72 -4.30 -9.63 -0.98
N ILE A 73 -5.07 -8.81 -0.27
CA ILE A 73 -6.47 -8.50 -0.58
C ILE A 73 -6.53 -7.13 -1.27
N GLU A 74 -5.88 -6.13 -0.66
CA GLU A 74 -5.92 -4.74 -1.11
C GLU A 74 -4.61 -4.04 -0.75
N VAL A 75 -4.16 -3.16 -1.65
CA VAL A 75 -3.21 -2.08 -1.33
C VAL A 75 -3.92 -0.77 -1.59
N ALA A 76 -3.79 0.19 -0.69
CA ALA A 76 -4.25 1.54 -0.95
C ALA A 76 -3.17 2.56 -0.62
N TYR A 77 -3.21 3.69 -1.32
CA TYR A 77 -2.31 4.80 -1.03
C TYR A 77 -2.99 6.14 -1.28
N THR A 78 -2.62 7.13 -0.48
CA THR A 78 -3.11 8.50 -0.60
C THR A 78 -1.93 9.43 -0.79
N LYS A 79 -1.93 10.11 -1.94
CA LYS A 79 -0.93 11.15 -2.25
C LYS A 79 -1.31 12.48 -1.58
N SER A 80 -0.46 13.49 -1.76
CA SER A 80 -0.72 14.87 -1.33
C SER A 80 -2.00 15.49 -1.89
N ASP A 81 -2.59 14.91 -2.95
CA ASP A 81 -3.88 15.33 -3.50
C ASP A 81 -5.09 14.89 -2.65
N GLY A 82 -4.87 14.07 -1.62
CA GLY A 82 -5.91 13.58 -0.71
C GLY A 82 -6.85 12.54 -1.33
N ILE A 83 -6.55 12.03 -2.53
CA ILE A 83 -7.34 11.00 -3.20
C ILE A 83 -6.78 9.63 -2.82
N ARG A 84 -7.61 8.80 -2.18
CA ARG A 84 -7.25 7.42 -1.82
C ARG A 84 -7.41 6.55 -3.06
N ARG A 85 -6.32 5.94 -3.51
CA ARG A 85 -6.29 5.00 -4.64
C ARG A 85 -6.27 3.60 -4.08
N VAL A 86 -7.19 2.77 -4.52
CA VAL A 86 -7.44 1.44 -3.96
C VAL A 86 -7.19 0.40 -5.03
N LEU A 87 -6.20 -0.45 -4.82
CA LEU A 87 -5.75 -1.50 -5.71
C LEU A 87 -6.26 -2.83 -5.18
N LYS A 88 -7.22 -3.44 -5.87
CA LYS A 88 -7.77 -4.76 -5.50
C LYS A 88 -7.33 -5.80 -6.53
N LEU A 89 -6.66 -6.86 -6.07
CA LEU A 89 -6.36 -8.00 -6.93
C LEU A 89 -7.64 -8.79 -7.19
N VAL A 90 -7.92 -9.08 -8.46
CA VAL A 90 -9.03 -9.95 -8.87
C VAL A 90 -8.46 -11.33 -9.16
N GLU A 91 -9.08 -12.37 -8.61
CA GLU A 91 -8.74 -13.78 -8.89
C GLU A 91 -9.18 -14.23 -10.30
#